data_AF-A0A961TAE5-F1
#
_entry.id   AF-A0A961TAE5-F1
#
_cell.length_a   1.000
_cell.length_b   1.000
_cell.length_c   1.000
_cell.angle_alpha   90.00
_cell.angle_beta   90.00
_cell.angle_gamma   90.00
#
_symmetry.space_group_name_H-M   'P 1'
#
loop_
_entity.id
_entity.type
_entity.pdbx_description
1 polymer ?
#
loop_
_entity_poly.entity_id
_entity_poly.type
_entity_poly.pdbx_seq_one_letter_code
_entity_poly.pdbx_strand_id
1 'polypeptide(L)'
;LCEIAVTGSPRYDPSWVERIAGELDRLYPTSRGTGDKVRIVYFGKKQVYDFDFAEQNRWLVHLASHPAVELVIQPHPRGQKKKDFAQLAGLPNVTIDPRTPATVLISRADMVSTLTSSVMVEAVVRGREILYPKFCNTVVTRFEEQGACISLEGIKDTFPAIDAYIAGNRVPKENYQAFLEQTAWGGQGPQTIDRIIQRMAVLAADE
;
A
#
# COMPACT_ATOMS: atom_id res chain seq x y z
N LEU A 1 -25.39 24.19 18.68
CA LEU A 1 -24.13 24.07 17.90
C LEU A 1 -24.04 22.63 17.42
N CYS A 2 -23.78 22.39 16.14
CA CYS A 2 -23.62 21.02 15.62
C CYS A 2 -22.23 20.50 16.05
N GLU A 3 -22.18 19.44 16.86
CA GLU A 3 -20.92 18.80 17.27
C GLU A 3 -20.41 17.91 16.13
N ILE A 4 -19.19 18.15 15.66
CA ILE A 4 -18.52 17.28 14.67
C ILE A 4 -17.58 16.35 15.44
N ALA A 5 -17.84 15.05 15.38
CA ALA A 5 -16.98 14.03 15.98
C ALA A 5 -16.11 13.35 14.91
N VAL A 6 -14.81 13.22 15.20
CA VAL A 6 -13.85 12.46 14.36
C VAL A 6 -13.67 11.08 14.97
N THR A 7 -14.11 10.04 14.29
CA THR A 7 -14.05 8.65 14.79
C THR A 7 -12.99 7.79 14.09
N GLY A 8 -12.42 8.29 13.00
CA GLY A 8 -11.53 7.53 12.10
C GLY A 8 -12.31 6.82 10.99
N SER A 9 -11.64 5.87 10.31
CA SER A 9 -12.20 5.12 9.19
C SER A 9 -12.44 3.67 9.59
N PRO A 10 -13.71 3.19 9.60
CA PRO A 10 -14.03 1.80 9.97
C PRO A 10 -13.42 0.77 9.01
N ARG A 11 -13.02 1.20 7.80
CA ARG A 11 -12.31 0.36 6.82
C ARG A 11 -10.97 -0.16 7.36
N TYR A 12 -10.33 0.58 8.26
CA TYR A 12 -9.00 0.29 8.79
C TYR A 12 -9.04 -0.18 10.25
N ASP A 13 -10.24 -0.47 10.77
CA ASP A 13 -10.42 -1.12 12.04
C ASP A 13 -9.85 -2.55 11.98
N PRO A 14 -9.06 -3.00 12.98
CA PRO A 14 -8.52 -4.36 12.98
C PRO A 14 -9.61 -5.43 12.85
N SER A 15 -10.76 -5.26 13.51
CA SER A 15 -11.87 -6.23 13.45
C SER A 15 -12.44 -6.36 12.04
N TRP A 16 -12.54 -5.23 11.32
CA TRP A 16 -12.98 -5.21 9.94
C TRP A 16 -11.94 -5.82 8.99
N VAL A 17 -10.67 -5.48 9.18
CA VAL A 17 -9.56 -5.98 8.36
C VAL A 17 -9.45 -7.50 8.48
N GLU A 18 -9.57 -8.03 9.69
CA GLU A 18 -9.58 -9.47 9.97
C GLU A 18 -10.78 -10.15 9.30
N ARG A 19 -11.99 -9.58 9.46
CA ARG A 19 -13.20 -10.10 8.81
C ARG A 19 -13.06 -10.17 7.29
N ILE A 20 -12.54 -9.11 6.68
CA ILE A 20 -12.31 -9.07 5.23
C ILE A 20 -11.25 -10.09 4.82
N ALA A 21 -10.15 -10.24 5.57
CA ALA A 21 -9.11 -11.22 5.26
C ALA A 21 -9.69 -12.64 5.10
N GLY A 22 -10.54 -13.08 6.03
CA GLY A 22 -11.19 -14.38 5.94
C GLY A 22 -12.08 -14.56 4.69
N GLU A 23 -12.81 -13.52 4.27
CA GLU A 23 -13.60 -13.56 3.04
C GLU A 23 -12.72 -13.56 1.78
N LEU A 24 -11.59 -12.84 1.80
CA LEU A 24 -10.66 -12.83 0.68
C LEU A 24 -10.04 -14.20 0.46
N ASP A 25 -9.64 -14.89 1.53
CA ASP A 25 -9.07 -16.24 1.42
C ASP A 25 -10.08 -17.24 0.83
N ARG A 26 -11.37 -17.09 1.18
CA ARG A 26 -12.45 -17.91 0.62
C ARG A 26 -12.69 -17.63 -0.87
N LEU A 27 -12.67 -16.36 -1.28
CA LEU A 27 -12.97 -15.95 -2.66
C LEU A 27 -11.76 -16.07 -3.60
N TYR A 28 -10.55 -16.00 -3.05
CA TYR A 28 -9.28 -16.01 -3.78
C TYR A 28 -8.31 -17.02 -3.15
N PRO A 29 -8.58 -18.34 -3.25
CA PRO A 29 -7.85 -19.39 -2.55
C PRO A 29 -6.42 -19.62 -3.06
N THR A 30 -5.95 -18.86 -4.04
CA THR A 30 -4.62 -19.01 -4.62
C THR A 30 -3.56 -18.73 -3.57
N SER A 31 -2.78 -19.75 -3.23
CA SER A 31 -1.60 -19.62 -2.39
C SER A 31 -0.52 -18.81 -3.12
N ARG A 32 0.31 -18.12 -2.34
CA ARG A 32 1.57 -17.57 -2.83
C ARG A 32 2.41 -18.73 -3.43
N GLY A 33 3.09 -18.49 -4.55
CA GLY A 33 4.10 -19.41 -5.09
C GLY A 33 5.25 -19.62 -4.10
N THR A 34 6.17 -20.54 -4.38
CA THR A 34 7.30 -20.86 -3.48
C THR A 34 8.00 -19.58 -3.00
N GLY A 35 8.22 -19.49 -1.69
CA GLY A 35 8.54 -18.26 -0.94
C GLY A 35 9.93 -17.66 -1.19
N ASP A 36 10.54 -17.93 -2.34
CA ASP A 36 11.96 -17.63 -2.61
C ASP A 36 12.16 -16.20 -3.14
N LYS A 37 11.07 -15.51 -3.51
CA LYS A 37 11.10 -14.14 -4.02
C LYS A 37 10.29 -13.18 -3.16
N VAL A 38 10.79 -11.96 -3.06
CA VAL A 38 10.10 -10.78 -2.53
C VAL A 38 9.05 -10.36 -3.56
N ARG A 39 7.78 -10.53 -3.22
CA ARG A 39 6.66 -10.09 -4.05
C ARG A 39 6.37 -8.63 -3.79
N ILE A 40 6.62 -7.81 -4.80
CA ILE A 40 6.36 -6.37 -4.76
C ILE A 40 5.15 -6.07 -5.64
N VAL A 41 4.13 -5.44 -5.06
CA VAL A 41 2.95 -5.02 -5.82
C VAL A 41 3.03 -3.51 -6.07
N TYR A 42 3.14 -3.13 -7.34
CA TYR A 42 3.06 -1.74 -7.78
C TYR A 42 1.64 -1.39 -8.23
N PHE A 43 1.04 -0.35 -7.64
CA PHE A 43 -0.24 0.20 -8.10
C PHE A 43 -0.02 1.45 -8.95
N GLY A 44 -0.54 1.41 -10.19
CA GLY A 44 -0.49 2.53 -11.12
C GLY A 44 -1.29 3.73 -10.64
N LYS A 45 -0.96 4.89 -11.19
CA LYS A 45 -1.58 6.18 -10.87
C LYS A 45 -2.39 6.76 -12.03
N LYS A 46 -3.27 7.71 -11.70
CA LYS A 46 -3.82 8.65 -12.67
C LYS A 46 -2.75 9.65 -13.13
N GLN A 47 -2.62 9.83 -14.45
CA GLN A 47 -1.72 10.79 -15.10
C GLN A 47 -2.28 12.22 -15.02
N VAL A 48 -2.42 12.77 -13.81
CA VAL A 48 -2.94 14.14 -13.60
C VAL A 48 -2.11 14.91 -12.58
N TYR A 49 -0.97 14.38 -12.19
CA TYR A 49 -0.10 14.94 -11.18
C TYR A 49 1.30 15.11 -11.76
N ASP A 50 2.08 16.03 -11.19
CA ASP A 50 3.47 16.32 -11.53
C ASP A 50 4.39 15.14 -11.16
N PHE A 51 4.34 14.09 -11.98
CA PHE A 51 5.03 12.82 -11.77
C PHE A 51 5.85 12.49 -13.01
N ASP A 52 7.10 12.10 -12.79
CA ASP A 52 7.95 11.63 -13.86
C ASP A 52 7.61 10.16 -14.20
N PHE A 53 6.66 10.00 -15.10
CA PHE A 53 6.24 8.67 -15.58
C PHE A 53 7.34 7.95 -16.35
N ALA A 54 8.26 8.66 -16.99
CA ALA A 54 9.39 8.03 -17.68
C ALA A 54 10.37 7.45 -16.66
N GLU A 55 10.69 8.20 -15.62
CA GLU A 55 11.56 7.76 -14.54
C GLU A 55 10.92 6.63 -13.72
N GLN A 56 9.61 6.70 -13.45
CA GLN A 56 8.84 5.61 -12.85
C GLN A 56 8.97 4.31 -13.67
N ASN A 57 8.87 4.41 -14.99
CA ASN A 57 8.96 3.27 -15.89
C ASN A 57 10.39 2.69 -15.95
N ARG A 58 11.43 3.53 -15.93
CA ARG A 58 12.84 3.10 -15.80
C ARG A 58 13.06 2.38 -14.47
N TRP A 59 12.52 2.93 -13.39
CA TRP A 59 12.61 2.33 -12.07
C TRP A 59 11.92 0.97 -12.00
N LEU A 60 10.72 0.81 -12.56
CA LEU A 60 10.04 -0.49 -12.58
C LEU A 60 10.84 -1.55 -13.36
N VAL A 61 11.53 -1.17 -14.44
CA VAL A 61 12.43 -2.07 -15.18
C VAL A 61 13.66 -2.42 -14.34
N HIS A 62 14.23 -1.44 -13.64
CA HIS A 62 15.35 -1.68 -12.73
C HIS A 62 14.94 -2.61 -11.59
N LEU A 63 13.80 -2.34 -10.95
CA LEU A 63 13.19 -3.16 -9.90
C LEU A 63 12.97 -4.60 -10.35
N ALA A 64 12.40 -4.80 -11.55
CA ALA A 64 12.20 -6.12 -12.12
C ALA A 64 13.50 -6.85 -12.46
N SER A 65 14.63 -6.15 -12.60
CA SER A 65 15.94 -6.77 -12.84
C SER A 65 16.55 -7.40 -11.58
N HIS A 66 15.97 -7.16 -10.40
CA HIS A 66 16.48 -7.78 -9.17
C HIS A 66 16.16 -9.28 -9.12
N PRO A 67 17.14 -10.17 -8.90
CA PRO A 67 16.94 -11.62 -9.01
C PRO A 67 15.93 -12.16 -7.99
N ALA A 68 15.85 -11.53 -6.82
CA ALA A 68 14.93 -11.91 -5.75
C ALA A 68 13.54 -11.25 -5.86
N VAL A 69 13.23 -10.49 -6.91
CA VAL A 69 11.93 -9.79 -7.03
C VAL A 69 10.97 -10.54 -7.95
N GLU A 70 9.73 -10.65 -7.48
CA GLU A 70 8.54 -10.89 -8.29
C GLU A 70 7.70 -9.60 -8.29
N LEU A 71 7.54 -8.97 -9.45
CA LEU A 71 6.82 -7.70 -9.58
C LEU A 71 5.41 -7.93 -10.12
N VAL A 72 4.40 -7.50 -9.36
CA VAL A 72 3.01 -7.46 -9.83
C VAL A 72 2.61 -6.01 -10.03
N ILE A 73 2.15 -5.66 -11.23
CA ILE A 73 1.70 -4.32 -11.56
C ILE A 73 0.20 -4.34 -11.72
N GLN A 74 -0.50 -3.55 -10.92
CA GLN A 74 -1.91 -3.27 -11.11
C GLN A 74 -2.09 -1.90 -11.77
N PRO A 75 -2.53 -1.83 -13.05
CA PRO A 75 -2.86 -0.58 -13.70
C PRO A 75 -3.97 0.18 -12.98
N HIS A 76 -3.99 1.51 -13.10
CA HIS A 76 -5.00 2.34 -12.48
C HIS A 76 -6.35 2.24 -13.22
N PRO A 77 -7.50 2.09 -12.52
CA PRO A 77 -8.81 1.96 -13.15
C PRO A 77 -9.16 3.11 -14.11
N ARG A 78 -8.68 4.32 -13.81
CA ARG A 78 -8.96 5.56 -14.56
C ARG A 78 -7.69 6.33 -14.95
N GLY A 79 -6.55 5.65 -15.02
CA GLY A 79 -5.22 6.24 -15.17
C GLY A 79 -4.34 5.40 -16.08
N GLN A 80 -3.09 5.18 -15.66
CA GLN A 80 -2.16 4.26 -16.33
C GLN A 80 -2.83 2.92 -16.62
N LYS A 81 -2.83 2.52 -17.88
CA LYS A 81 -3.39 1.29 -18.42
C LYS A 81 -2.28 0.28 -18.67
N LYS A 82 -2.66 -0.96 -18.99
CA LYS A 82 -1.71 -2.04 -19.34
C LYS A 82 -0.67 -1.61 -20.39
N LYS A 83 -1.09 -0.84 -21.40
CA LYS A 83 -0.20 -0.34 -22.47
C LYS A 83 0.93 0.56 -21.97
N ASP A 84 0.73 1.26 -20.85
CA ASP A 84 1.73 2.18 -20.30
C ASP A 84 2.88 1.43 -19.60
N PHE A 85 2.71 0.11 -19.41
CA PHE A 85 3.69 -0.82 -18.85
C PHE A 85 4.17 -1.83 -19.91
N ALA A 86 3.96 -1.58 -21.21
CA ALA A 86 4.25 -2.54 -22.26
C ALA A 86 5.71 -3.00 -22.29
N GLN A 87 6.67 -2.15 -21.94
CA GLN A 87 8.09 -2.50 -21.87
C GLN A 87 8.43 -3.54 -20.78
N LEU A 88 7.55 -3.71 -19.79
CA LEU A 88 7.67 -4.71 -18.74
C LEU A 88 6.93 -6.01 -19.11
N ALA A 89 6.08 -5.96 -20.15
CA ALA A 89 5.36 -7.13 -20.61
C ALA A 89 6.34 -8.12 -21.26
N GLY A 90 6.39 -9.34 -20.73
CA GLY A 90 7.27 -10.41 -21.22
C GLY A 90 8.49 -10.67 -20.33
N LEU A 91 8.76 -9.82 -19.33
CA LEU A 91 9.74 -10.17 -18.29
C LEU A 91 9.20 -11.34 -17.45
N PRO A 92 10.00 -12.40 -17.21
CA PRO A 92 9.52 -13.66 -16.63
C PRO A 92 9.06 -13.54 -15.17
N ASN A 93 9.49 -12.48 -14.47
CA ASN A 93 9.14 -12.18 -13.09
C ASN A 93 8.19 -10.98 -12.95
N VAL A 94 7.56 -10.55 -14.05
CA VAL A 94 6.58 -9.45 -14.03
C VAL A 94 5.20 -9.93 -14.45
N THR A 95 4.20 -9.60 -13.65
CA THR A 95 2.78 -9.81 -13.97
C THR A 95 2.04 -8.49 -14.02
N ILE A 96 1.38 -8.17 -15.14
CA ILE A 96 0.46 -7.03 -15.21
C ILE A 96 -0.97 -7.53 -14.96
N ASP A 97 -1.51 -7.25 -13.77
CA ASP A 97 -2.81 -7.73 -13.28
C ASP A 97 -3.85 -6.60 -13.14
N PRO A 98 -4.72 -6.41 -14.14
CA PRO A 98 -5.79 -5.42 -14.08
C PRO A 98 -7.08 -5.91 -13.42
N ARG A 99 -7.16 -7.16 -12.95
CA ARG A 99 -8.43 -7.79 -12.56
C ARG A 99 -8.53 -8.11 -11.07
N THR A 100 -7.42 -8.53 -10.45
CA THR A 100 -7.44 -8.93 -9.04
C THR A 100 -7.70 -7.71 -8.15
N PRO A 101 -8.62 -7.74 -7.17
CA PRO A 101 -8.84 -6.61 -6.29
C PRO A 101 -7.56 -6.19 -5.55
N ALA A 102 -7.36 -4.88 -5.38
CA ALA A 102 -6.17 -4.34 -4.73
C ALA A 102 -5.92 -4.96 -3.35
N THR A 103 -6.98 -5.17 -2.56
CA THR A 103 -6.91 -5.77 -1.23
C THR A 103 -6.33 -7.20 -1.23
N VAL A 104 -6.62 -7.99 -2.28
CA VAL A 104 -6.07 -9.35 -2.48
C VAL A 104 -4.60 -9.27 -2.89
N LEU A 105 -4.23 -8.29 -3.73
CA LEU A 105 -2.84 -8.10 -4.10
C LEU A 105 -1.99 -7.65 -2.89
N ILE A 106 -2.50 -6.71 -2.09
CA ILE A 106 -1.83 -6.24 -0.86
C ILE A 106 -1.69 -7.40 0.14
N SER A 107 -2.72 -8.23 0.33
CA SER A 107 -2.63 -9.36 1.26
C SER A 107 -1.56 -10.38 0.86
N ARG A 108 -1.26 -10.48 -0.43
CA ARG A 108 -0.24 -11.39 -0.98
C ARG A 108 1.14 -10.76 -1.15
N ALA A 109 1.27 -9.45 -0.94
CA ALA A 109 2.52 -8.72 -1.10
C ALA A 109 3.44 -8.87 0.12
N ASP A 110 4.74 -8.84 -0.11
CA ASP A 110 5.73 -8.54 0.94
C ASP A 110 5.91 -7.04 1.09
N MET A 111 5.99 -6.37 -0.07
CA MET A 111 6.10 -4.93 -0.16
C MET A 111 5.05 -4.40 -1.14
N VAL A 112 4.49 -3.24 -0.81
CA VAL A 112 3.61 -2.48 -1.68
C VAL A 112 4.35 -1.23 -2.12
N SER A 113 4.23 -0.91 -3.40
CA SER A 113 4.67 0.37 -3.93
C SER A 113 3.52 1.04 -4.65
N THR A 114 3.42 2.34 -4.49
CA THR A 114 2.52 3.18 -5.27
C THR A 114 2.90 4.64 -5.01
N LEU A 115 2.23 5.52 -5.71
CA LEU A 115 2.27 6.96 -5.53
C LEU A 115 0.91 7.49 -5.04
N THR A 116 0.03 6.61 -4.53
CA THR A 116 -1.36 6.87 -4.08
C THR A 116 -1.54 6.58 -2.59
N SER A 117 -2.43 7.32 -1.91
CA SER A 117 -2.52 7.28 -0.43
C SER A 117 -3.33 6.12 0.16
N SER A 118 -4.52 5.80 -0.36
CA SER A 118 -5.41 4.81 0.30
C SER A 118 -4.88 3.37 0.26
N VAL A 119 -4.19 3.00 -0.82
CA VAL A 119 -3.50 1.71 -0.94
C VAL A 119 -2.38 1.60 0.08
N MET A 120 -1.64 2.69 0.35
CA MET A 120 -0.60 2.71 1.37
C MET A 120 -1.18 2.56 2.76
N VAL A 121 -2.30 3.22 3.07
CA VAL A 121 -2.97 3.04 4.37
C VAL A 121 -3.34 1.56 4.57
N GLU A 122 -3.94 0.92 3.56
CA GLU A 122 -4.29 -0.49 3.65
C GLU A 122 -3.05 -1.41 3.77
N ALA A 123 -1.96 -1.09 3.07
CA ALA A 123 -0.70 -1.81 3.20
C ALA A 123 -0.16 -1.75 4.64
N VAL A 124 -0.10 -0.56 5.24
CA VAL A 124 0.38 -0.38 6.62
C VAL A 124 -0.53 -1.09 7.62
N VAL A 125 -1.85 -0.97 7.47
CA VAL A 125 -2.82 -1.68 8.32
C VAL A 125 -2.62 -3.20 8.28
N ARG A 126 -2.22 -3.73 7.12
CA ARG A 126 -1.91 -5.16 6.92
C ARG A 126 -0.46 -5.53 7.23
N GLY A 127 0.34 -4.59 7.75
CA GLY A 127 1.75 -4.80 8.08
C GLY A 127 2.63 -5.11 6.86
N ARG A 128 2.30 -4.56 5.69
CA ARG A 128 3.10 -4.68 4.47
C ARG A 128 4.09 -3.53 4.38
N GLU A 129 5.31 -3.85 3.99
CA GLU A 129 6.33 -2.82 3.79
C GLU A 129 5.96 -1.90 2.64
N ILE A 130 6.26 -0.62 2.79
CA ILE A 130 6.08 0.35 1.71
C ILE A 130 7.43 0.63 1.08
N LEU A 131 7.57 0.32 -0.21
CA LEU A 131 8.70 0.78 -1.02
C LEU A 131 8.24 2.03 -1.77
N TYR A 132 8.79 3.20 -1.42
CA TYR A 132 8.33 4.47 -1.96
C TYR A 132 9.39 5.12 -2.87
N PRO A 133 9.17 5.20 -4.20
CA PRO A 133 10.09 5.85 -5.12
C PRO A 133 9.94 7.38 -5.05
N LYS A 134 10.49 8.00 -3.99
CA LYS A 134 10.39 9.45 -3.76
C LYS A 134 10.88 10.24 -4.97
N PHE A 135 12.00 9.83 -5.57
CA PHE A 135 12.58 10.50 -6.75
C PHE A 135 11.63 10.63 -7.95
N CYS A 136 10.51 9.90 -8.03
CA CYS A 136 9.52 10.08 -9.09
C CYS A 136 8.62 11.32 -8.91
N ASN A 137 8.70 12.03 -7.78
CA ASN A 137 7.88 13.21 -7.50
C ASN A 137 8.44 14.12 -6.38
N THR A 138 7.98 15.37 -6.35
CA THR A 138 8.39 16.36 -5.35
C THR A 138 7.45 16.41 -4.13
N VAL A 139 6.33 15.68 -4.17
CA VAL A 139 5.33 15.73 -3.10
C VAL A 139 5.85 15.01 -1.86
N VAL A 140 5.81 15.69 -0.72
CA VAL A 140 6.05 15.08 0.58
C VAL A 140 4.75 14.42 1.04
N THR A 141 4.82 13.15 1.38
CA THR A 141 3.64 12.36 1.79
C THR A 141 3.66 12.10 3.29
N ARG A 142 2.48 11.97 3.92
CA ARG A 142 2.41 11.73 5.36
C ARG A 142 3.12 10.45 5.82
N PHE A 143 3.09 9.39 5.00
CA PHE A 143 3.79 8.15 5.36
C PHE A 143 5.31 8.31 5.28
N GLU A 144 5.82 9.15 4.38
CA GLU A 144 7.24 9.54 4.34
C GLU A 144 7.62 10.38 5.57
N GLU A 145 6.83 11.41 5.91
CA GLU A 145 7.07 12.27 7.08
C GLU A 145 7.10 11.49 8.40
N GLN A 146 6.25 10.46 8.51
CA GLN A 146 6.17 9.60 9.69
C GLN A 146 7.17 8.42 9.64
N GLY A 147 8.01 8.32 8.60
CA GLY A 147 8.95 7.21 8.44
C GLY A 147 8.27 5.85 8.27
N ALA A 148 7.02 5.82 7.83
CA ALA A 148 6.20 4.63 7.61
C ALA A 148 6.44 3.99 6.23
N CYS A 149 7.62 4.20 5.64
CA CYS A 149 8.03 3.60 4.38
C CYS A 149 9.55 3.54 4.24
N ILE A 150 10.01 2.72 3.32
CA ILE A 150 11.37 2.73 2.79
C ILE A 150 11.40 3.71 1.61
N SER A 151 11.88 4.94 1.86
CA SER A 151 12.02 5.97 0.82
C SER A 151 13.24 5.70 -0.06
N LEU A 152 13.06 5.83 -1.38
CA LEU A 152 14.13 5.78 -2.35
C LEU A 152 14.39 7.19 -2.88
N GLU A 153 15.59 7.72 -2.69
CA GLU A 153 16.01 9.05 -3.16
C GLU A 153 16.55 9.00 -4.59
N GLY A 154 16.81 7.81 -5.12
CA GLY A 154 17.11 7.56 -6.52
C GLY A 154 16.95 6.10 -6.91
N ILE A 155 16.98 5.82 -8.22
CA ILE A 155 16.89 4.44 -8.76
C ILE A 155 17.95 3.51 -8.13
N LYS A 156 19.16 4.02 -7.90
CA LYS A 156 20.28 3.27 -7.31
C LYS A 156 20.00 2.71 -5.90
N ASP A 157 19.05 3.29 -5.17
CA ASP A 157 18.72 2.89 -3.80
C ASP A 157 17.80 1.65 -3.78
N THR A 158 17.23 1.29 -4.93
CA THR A 158 16.24 0.20 -5.06
C THR A 158 16.80 -1.14 -4.59
N PHE A 159 17.97 -1.54 -5.08
CA PHE A 159 18.56 -2.85 -4.75
C PHE A 159 19.01 -2.91 -3.28
N PRO A 160 19.78 -1.92 -2.76
CA PRO A 160 20.10 -1.86 -1.34
C PRO A 160 18.87 -1.95 -0.42
N ALA A 161 17.76 -1.29 -0.78
CA ALA A 161 16.51 -1.36 -0.02
C ALA A 161 15.90 -2.78 0.00
N ILE A 162 15.92 -3.48 -1.14
CA ILE A 162 15.42 -4.86 -1.25
C ILE A 162 16.34 -5.81 -0.48
N ASP A 163 17.65 -5.67 -0.61
CA ASP A 163 18.63 -6.50 0.10
C ASP A 163 18.53 -6.31 1.61
N ALA A 164 18.37 -5.06 2.08
CA ALA A 164 18.12 -4.75 3.48
C ALA A 164 16.82 -5.42 3.97
N TYR A 165 15.75 -5.36 3.17
CA TYR A 165 14.51 -6.07 3.49
C TYR A 165 14.72 -7.59 3.57
N ILE A 166 15.46 -8.19 2.63
CA ILE A 166 15.78 -9.62 2.68
C ILE A 166 16.59 -9.97 3.93
N ALA A 167 17.53 -9.10 4.33
CA ALA A 167 18.34 -9.25 5.53
C ALA A 167 17.57 -9.05 6.86
N GLY A 168 16.27 -8.71 6.80
CA GLY A 168 15.43 -8.56 7.98
C GLY A 168 15.24 -7.12 8.46
N ASN A 169 15.77 -6.12 7.75
CA ASN A 169 15.50 -4.71 8.07
C ASN A 169 14.06 -4.38 7.71
N ARG A 170 13.32 -3.84 8.67
CA ARG A 170 11.90 -3.50 8.54
C ARG A 170 11.70 -2.05 8.96
N VAL A 171 10.62 -1.45 8.49
CA VAL A 171 10.20 -0.15 9.05
C VAL A 171 9.78 -0.36 10.51
N PRO A 172 10.20 0.50 11.44
CA PRO A 172 9.80 0.40 12.84
C PRO A 172 8.27 0.45 12.99
N LYS A 173 7.70 -0.43 13.85
CA LYS A 173 6.25 -0.56 14.00
C LYS A 173 5.61 0.71 14.57
N GLU A 174 6.35 1.45 15.39
CA GLU A 174 5.96 2.74 15.94
C GLU A 174 5.68 3.77 14.85
N ASN A 175 6.42 3.74 13.73
CA ASN A 175 6.20 4.64 12.59
C ASN A 175 4.86 4.33 11.90
N TYR A 176 4.54 3.04 11.77
CA TYR A 176 3.24 2.61 11.24
C TYR A 176 2.10 3.03 12.16
N GLN A 177 2.26 2.85 13.47
CA GLN A 177 1.25 3.28 14.44
C GLN A 177 1.04 4.79 14.39
N ALA A 178 2.11 5.59 14.39
CA ALA A 178 2.02 7.04 14.28
C ALA A 178 1.30 7.49 12.99
N PHE A 179 1.61 6.84 11.86
CA PHE A 179 0.94 7.12 10.60
C PHE A 179 -0.55 6.76 10.62
N LEU A 180 -0.92 5.59 11.13
CA LEU A 180 -2.31 5.14 11.21
C LEU A 180 -3.13 5.96 12.20
N GLU A 181 -2.54 6.36 13.32
CA GLU A 181 -3.16 7.22 14.33
C GLU A 181 -3.67 8.52 13.69
N GLN A 182 -2.83 9.16 12.88
CA GLN A 182 -3.14 10.45 12.25
C GLN A 182 -3.97 10.35 10.96
N THR A 183 -3.99 9.19 10.30
CA THR A 183 -4.54 9.05 8.94
C THR A 183 -5.78 8.16 8.87
N ALA A 184 -5.86 7.15 9.74
CA ALA A 184 -6.89 6.11 9.70
C ALA A 184 -7.74 6.06 10.96
N TRP A 185 -7.16 6.35 12.13
CA TRP A 185 -7.77 6.08 13.43
C TRP A 185 -8.30 7.33 14.15
N GLY A 186 -8.19 8.50 13.51
CA GLY A 186 -8.75 9.74 14.04
C GLY A 186 -8.08 10.24 15.32
N GLY A 187 -6.83 9.85 15.59
CA GLY A 187 -6.09 10.25 16.77
C GLY A 187 -6.53 9.58 18.08
N GLN A 188 -7.25 8.45 17.99
CA GLN A 188 -7.81 7.75 19.15
C GLN A 188 -7.57 6.23 19.13
N GLY A 189 -6.61 5.74 18.34
CA GLY A 189 -6.33 4.31 18.23
C GLY A 189 -7.32 3.51 17.38
N PRO A 190 -7.07 2.20 17.22
CA PRO A 190 -7.68 1.37 16.18
C PRO A 190 -9.19 1.06 16.33
N GLN A 191 -9.82 1.34 17.48
CA GLN A 191 -11.22 1.01 17.80
C GLN A 191 -12.23 1.97 17.12
N THR A 192 -12.08 2.17 15.81
CA THR A 192 -12.90 3.12 15.04
C THR A 192 -14.37 2.70 15.01
N ILE A 193 -14.68 1.41 14.88
CA ILE A 193 -16.05 0.90 14.80
C ILE A 193 -16.78 1.09 16.13
N ASP A 194 -16.16 0.71 17.24
CA ASP A 194 -16.76 0.85 18.58
C ASP A 194 -17.06 2.32 18.90
N ARG A 195 -16.16 3.24 18.53
CA ARG A 195 -16.39 4.68 18.69
C ARG A 195 -17.59 5.18 17.87
N ILE A 196 -17.75 4.69 16.64
CA ILE A 196 -18.91 5.02 15.81
C ILE A 196 -20.19 4.53 16.48
N ILE A 197 -20.21 3.27 16.93
CA ILE A 197 -21.37 2.67 17.61
C ILE A 197 -21.73 3.47 18.87
N GLN A 198 -20.75 3.79 19.71
CA GLN A 198 -20.96 4.57 20.94
C GLN A 198 -21.53 5.95 20.63
N ARG A 199 -21.00 6.65 19.62
CA ARG A 199 -21.52 7.98 19.24
C ARG A 199 -22.94 7.92 18.68
N MET A 200 -23.25 6.90 17.87
CA MET A 200 -24.61 6.70 17.38
C MET A 200 -25.60 6.39 18.52
N ALA A 201 -25.19 5.61 19.52
CA ALA A 201 -26.02 5.28 20.66
C ALA A 201 -26.36 6.52 21.52
N VAL A 202 -25.39 7.43 21.72
CA VAL A 202 -25.63 8.71 22.41
C VAL A 202 -26.63 9.56 21.65
N LEU A 203 -26.44 9.72 20.33
CA LEU A 203 -27.36 10.51 19.49
C LEU A 203 -28.79 9.95 19.49
N ALA A 204 -28.94 8.63 19.50
CA ALA A 204 -30.25 7.98 19.53
C ALA A 204 -30.94 8.05 20.91
N ALA A 205 -30.21 8.34 21.98
CA ALA A 205 -30.77 8.51 23.32
C ALA A 205 -31.22 9.96 23.61
N ASP A 206 -30.75 10.91 22.81
CA ASP A 206 -31.10 12.34 22.91
C ASP A 206 -32.32 12.72 22.03
N GLU A 207 -32.90 11.77 21.29
CA GLU A 207 -34.16 11.88 20.52
C GLU A 207 -35.38 11.29 21.27
#